data_AF-A0A1H3WF09-F1
#
_entry.id   AF-A0A1H3WF09-F1
#
_cell.length_a   1.000
_cell.length_b   1.000
_cell.length_c   1.000
_cell.angle_alpha   90.00
_cell.angle_beta   90.00
_cell.angle_gamma   90.00
#
_symmetry.space_group_name_H-M   'P 1'
#
loop_
_entity.id
_entity.type
_entity.pdbx_description
1 polymer ?
#
loop_
_entity_poly.entity_id
_entity_poly.type
_entity_poly.pdbx_seq_one_letter_code
_entity_poly.pdbx_strand_id
1 'polypeptide(L)'
;MKLSILTVSLVPVLAIANASSVAGNVANDKDVMVTTTYNSMLNANAVSTPVPYKNPLPVPDTSAVSPLFGDSQSGTQGAMGDKKVSAVNNDMLEGQAFGSFGVPYTSARVSHKHTTKVAATNAGYLSATFPYSAIGKLTFNVPGGAATCSASVIRRGVIVTAAHCIQDVGSGNNTFTNFRFTPATYNGSTPYGTWTTLGFVRPASWANGTDVGSGSVRDNDLAVMLIGKNTSNQFIKDVVGGALGYGWNNYSFTSSSRTGNLTTAAVSTLGYPGLLDAGRIMQRTDGPAYLTTIAGSGQIYSGSDLTGGSSGGPWIVNFGYQDPARSGGAAAGTSALRNVVIGVTSWGSSNPNTPKDNYASQFRQNSRYPNASYGTYGAGNIGSLLQTLCTAKPSGSTKTYAQLGYCS
;
A
#
# COMPACT_ATOMS: atom_id res chain seq x y z
N MET A 1 19.65 -42.41 -68.79
CA MET A 1 18.70 -42.94 -69.79
C MET A 1 17.72 -43.87 -69.07
N LYS A 2 16.43 -43.52 -69.06
CA LYS A 2 15.19 -44.29 -68.75
C LYS A 2 15.03 -45.09 -67.44
N LEU A 3 14.20 -44.51 -66.56
CA LEU A 3 12.95 -45.03 -65.95
C LEU A 3 12.56 -46.51 -66.16
N SER A 4 12.15 -47.22 -65.09
CA SER A 4 10.75 -47.64 -64.88
C SER A 4 10.52 -48.49 -63.61
N ILE A 5 9.32 -48.31 -63.07
CA ILE A 5 8.69 -48.83 -61.85
C ILE A 5 8.13 -50.25 -62.06
N LEU A 6 8.05 -51.06 -61.00
CA LEU A 6 6.93 -52.00 -60.83
C LEU A 6 6.56 -52.17 -59.34
N THR A 7 5.26 -52.09 -59.08
CA THR A 7 4.53 -52.21 -57.82
C THR A 7 4.12 -53.67 -57.53
N VAL A 8 3.76 -53.97 -56.27
CA VAL A 8 2.45 -54.56 -55.84
C VAL A 8 2.52 -55.48 -54.59
N SER A 9 1.62 -55.15 -53.64
CA SER A 9 0.85 -55.90 -52.61
C SER A 9 1.42 -56.56 -51.34
N LEU A 10 0.73 -56.20 -50.24
CA LEU A 10 0.63 -56.84 -48.93
C LEU A 10 -0.08 -58.20 -48.95
N VAL A 11 0.30 -59.10 -48.03
CA VAL A 11 -0.61 -60.02 -47.29
C VAL A 11 -0.07 -60.18 -45.84
N PRO A 12 -0.92 -60.21 -44.80
CA PRO A 12 -0.51 -60.12 -43.39
C PRO A 12 -0.19 -61.49 -42.79
N VAL A 13 0.70 -61.55 -41.80
CA VAL A 13 0.78 -62.69 -40.88
C VAL A 13 0.61 -62.18 -39.46
N LEU A 14 -0.55 -62.51 -38.90
CA LEU A 14 -0.88 -62.43 -37.49
C LEU A 14 -0.11 -63.54 -36.77
N ALA A 15 0.80 -63.20 -35.85
CA ALA A 15 1.35 -64.14 -34.89
C ALA A 15 1.12 -63.59 -33.48
N ILE A 16 0.29 -64.32 -32.74
CA ILE A 16 -0.15 -64.04 -31.37
C ILE A 16 0.89 -64.63 -30.41
N ALA A 17 1.32 -63.79 -29.48
CA ALA A 17 1.82 -64.03 -28.11
C ALA A 17 2.92 -65.09 -27.84
N ASN A 18 3.97 -64.65 -27.14
CA ASN A 18 4.15 -65.03 -25.74
C ASN A 18 5.07 -64.06 -25.00
N ALA A 19 4.58 -63.59 -23.84
CA ALA A 19 5.36 -62.91 -22.80
C ALA A 19 6.37 -63.91 -22.20
N SER A 20 7.55 -63.52 -21.70
CA SER A 20 7.69 -62.77 -20.44
C SER A 20 9.14 -62.33 -20.18
N SER A 21 9.28 -61.09 -19.68
CA SER A 21 10.18 -60.60 -18.59
C SER A 21 11.71 -60.55 -18.87
N VAL A 22 12.54 -59.58 -18.44
CA VAL A 22 12.54 -58.57 -17.36
C VAL A 22 13.47 -57.37 -17.74
N ALA A 23 13.00 -56.17 -17.35
CA ALA A 23 13.70 -54.93 -16.93
C ALA A 23 14.68 -54.17 -17.85
N GLY A 24 14.30 -52.90 -18.07
CA GLY A 24 15.16 -51.77 -18.39
C GLY A 24 14.34 -50.49 -18.55
N ASN A 25 13.63 -50.05 -17.51
CA ASN A 25 12.89 -48.78 -17.53
C ASN A 25 13.88 -47.61 -17.53
N VAL A 26 14.17 -47.04 -18.69
CA VAL A 26 14.77 -45.71 -18.82
C VAL A 26 13.62 -44.72 -18.98
N ALA A 27 13.40 -43.87 -17.98
CA ALA A 27 12.46 -42.76 -18.08
C ALA A 27 12.92 -41.81 -19.20
N ASN A 28 12.13 -41.73 -20.28
CA ASN A 28 12.38 -40.78 -21.37
C ASN A 28 11.77 -39.42 -20.98
N ASP A 29 12.60 -38.51 -20.47
CA ASP A 29 12.32 -37.07 -20.43
C ASP A 29 12.56 -36.49 -21.84
N LYS A 30 11.52 -36.50 -22.69
CA LYS A 30 11.57 -35.77 -23.96
C LYS A 30 10.36 -34.84 -24.06
N ASP A 31 10.61 -33.54 -24.02
CA ASP A 31 9.63 -32.52 -24.35
C ASP A 31 9.15 -32.71 -25.79
N VAL A 32 7.82 -32.82 -25.98
CA VAL A 32 7.18 -32.95 -27.29
C VAL A 32 6.44 -31.66 -27.62
N MET A 33 6.73 -31.07 -28.78
CA MET A 33 5.95 -29.97 -29.35
C MET A 33 4.54 -30.47 -29.72
N VAL A 34 3.51 -29.96 -29.03
CA VAL A 34 2.11 -30.21 -29.36
C VAL A 34 1.61 -29.06 -30.23
N THR A 35 1.27 -29.35 -31.49
CA THR A 35 0.65 -28.36 -32.38
C THR A 35 -0.86 -28.30 -32.12
N THR A 36 -1.38 -27.13 -31.77
CA THR A 36 -2.81 -26.94 -31.46
C THR A 36 -3.61 -26.70 -32.73
N THR A 37 -4.61 -27.54 -33.01
CA THR A 37 -5.63 -27.31 -34.04
C THR A 37 -6.92 -26.82 -33.34
N TYR A 38 -7.36 -25.60 -33.63
CA TYR A 38 -8.59 -25.04 -33.05
C TYR A 38 -9.81 -25.50 -33.86
N ASN A 39 -10.49 -26.56 -33.42
CA ASN A 39 -11.61 -27.14 -34.17
C ASN A 39 -12.99 -26.52 -33.90
N SER A 40 -13.13 -25.57 -32.96
CA SER A 40 -14.36 -24.77 -32.80
C SER A 40 -14.17 -23.67 -31.75
N MET A 41 -14.82 -22.52 -31.95
CA MET A 41 -14.95 -21.52 -30.87
C MET A 41 -15.72 -22.12 -29.69
N LEU A 42 -15.30 -21.80 -28.45
CA LEU A 42 -16.05 -22.17 -27.25
C LEU A 42 -17.47 -21.63 -27.36
N ASN A 43 -18.47 -22.44 -26.98
CA ASN A 43 -19.85 -21.97 -26.99
C ASN A 43 -20.01 -20.80 -25.98
N ALA A 44 -20.92 -19.86 -26.26
CA ALA A 44 -21.09 -18.66 -25.43
C ALA A 44 -21.41 -18.99 -23.96
N ASN A 45 -22.12 -20.09 -23.70
CA ASN A 45 -22.46 -20.55 -22.36
C ASN A 45 -21.23 -20.99 -21.56
N ALA A 46 -20.28 -21.70 -22.19
CA ALA A 46 -19.03 -22.14 -21.60
C ALA A 46 -18.09 -20.98 -21.28
N VAL A 47 -18.21 -19.87 -22.01
CA VAL A 47 -17.51 -18.61 -21.70
C VAL A 47 -18.19 -17.86 -20.55
N SER A 48 -19.52 -17.92 -20.43
CA SER A 48 -20.26 -17.21 -19.40
C SER A 48 -20.31 -17.90 -18.03
N THR A 49 -20.16 -19.23 -17.97
CA THR A 49 -20.17 -20.01 -16.72
C THR A 49 -19.05 -21.05 -16.63
N PRO A 50 -17.77 -20.67 -16.83
CA PRO A 50 -16.67 -21.62 -16.70
C PRO A 50 -16.54 -22.07 -15.24
N VAL A 51 -16.41 -23.39 -15.04
CA VAL A 51 -16.03 -23.94 -13.74
C VAL A 51 -14.50 -23.82 -13.60
N PRO A 52 -13.97 -23.42 -12.43
CA PRO A 52 -12.52 -23.40 -12.22
C PRO A 52 -11.91 -24.78 -12.49
N TYR A 53 -10.81 -24.81 -13.23
CA TYR A 53 -10.01 -26.02 -13.38
C TYR A 53 -9.51 -26.47 -12.01
N LYS A 54 -9.89 -27.67 -11.61
CA LYS A 54 -9.36 -28.30 -10.39
C LYS A 54 -8.10 -29.07 -10.78
N ASN A 55 -6.95 -28.62 -10.29
CA ASN A 55 -5.73 -29.40 -10.40
C ASN A 55 -5.94 -30.74 -9.65
N PRO A 56 -5.88 -31.91 -10.32
CA PRO A 56 -6.10 -33.20 -9.68
C PRO A 56 -4.93 -33.62 -8.78
N LEU A 57 -3.79 -32.93 -8.87
CA LEU A 57 -2.65 -33.20 -8.00
C LEU A 57 -2.96 -32.78 -6.55
N PRO A 58 -2.70 -33.66 -5.56
CA PRO A 58 -2.90 -33.31 -4.16
C PRO A 58 -2.00 -32.14 -3.76
N VAL A 59 -2.47 -31.31 -2.84
CA VAL A 59 -1.62 -30.27 -2.24
C VAL A 59 -0.43 -30.95 -1.55
N PRO A 60 0.81 -30.51 -1.80
CA PRO A 60 1.96 -31.03 -1.07
C PRO A 60 1.80 -30.76 0.43
N ASP A 61 2.30 -31.68 1.26
CA ASP A 61 2.34 -31.46 2.70
C ASP A 61 3.31 -30.30 3.00
N THR A 62 2.77 -29.20 3.51
CA THR A 62 3.57 -28.04 3.94
C THR A 62 3.67 -27.93 5.46
N SER A 63 3.25 -28.95 6.21
CA SER A 63 3.34 -29.00 7.68
C SER A 63 4.79 -29.01 8.19
N ALA A 64 5.71 -29.61 7.41
CA ALA A 64 7.15 -29.62 7.68
C ALA A 64 7.87 -28.31 7.31
N VAL A 65 7.16 -27.35 6.70
CA VAL A 65 7.65 -25.98 6.54
C VAL A 65 7.50 -25.28 7.89
N SER A 66 8.47 -25.51 8.77
CA SER A 66 8.49 -25.06 10.17
C SER A 66 9.84 -24.40 10.51
N PRO A 67 9.86 -23.31 11.30
CA PRO A 67 11.08 -22.77 11.89
C PRO A 67 11.02 -22.75 13.41
N LEU A 68 12.23 -22.80 13.97
CA LEU A 68 12.56 -22.76 15.38
C LEU A 68 12.16 -21.43 16.05
N PHE A 69 11.75 -21.56 17.31
CA PHE A 69 11.04 -20.57 18.14
C PHE A 69 11.88 -19.35 18.57
N GLY A 70 11.21 -18.20 18.73
CA GLY A 70 11.72 -16.98 19.37
C GLY A 70 10.62 -15.92 19.55
N ASP A 71 10.59 -15.28 20.72
CA ASP A 71 9.41 -14.72 21.40
C ASP A 71 8.94 -13.28 20.98
N SER A 72 7.74 -12.97 21.48
CA SER A 72 6.75 -11.89 21.29
C SER A 72 7.13 -10.39 21.42
N GLN A 73 6.35 -9.53 20.74
CA GLN A 73 6.16 -8.11 21.10
C GLN A 73 4.67 -7.80 21.37
N SER A 74 4.40 -7.16 22.51
CA SER A 74 3.06 -6.86 23.04
C SER A 74 2.63 -5.42 22.77
N GLY A 75 1.48 -5.26 22.13
CA GLY A 75 0.76 -3.99 21.94
C GLY A 75 -0.54 -4.22 21.16
N THR A 76 -1.64 -3.54 21.52
CA THR A 76 -2.90 -3.66 20.77
C THR A 76 -2.80 -2.92 19.43
N GLN A 77 -2.83 -3.67 18.33
CA GLN A 77 -2.85 -3.12 16.96
C GLN A 77 -4.22 -2.49 16.66
N GLY A 78 -4.25 -1.43 15.85
CA GLY A 78 -5.51 -0.79 15.50
C GLY A 78 -5.43 0.08 14.25
N ALA A 79 -6.58 0.32 13.63
CA ALA A 79 -6.75 1.24 12.52
C ALA A 79 -8.12 1.92 12.58
N MET A 80 -8.20 3.11 11.99
CA MET A 80 -9.41 3.91 11.85
C MET A 80 -9.92 3.84 10.41
N GLY A 81 -11.22 3.63 10.20
CA GLY A 81 -11.84 3.55 8.86
C GLY A 81 -13.17 4.30 8.76
N ASP A 82 -13.55 4.67 7.53
CA ASP A 82 -14.94 4.99 7.17
C ASP A 82 -15.76 3.67 7.16
N LYS A 83 -17.00 3.71 7.66
CA LYS A 83 -17.88 2.57 8.05
C LYS A 83 -17.75 1.24 7.26
N LYS A 84 -17.76 0.15 8.04
CA LYS A 84 -17.67 -1.30 7.70
C LYS A 84 -18.62 -1.82 6.60
N VAL A 85 -18.22 -2.95 5.99
CA VAL A 85 -19.13 -3.98 5.45
C VAL A 85 -19.20 -5.18 6.41
N SER A 86 -20.41 -5.71 6.57
CA SER A 86 -20.87 -6.71 7.55
C SER A 86 -20.22 -8.10 7.45
N ALA A 87 -20.19 -8.77 8.61
CA ALA A 87 -19.84 -10.18 8.77
C ALA A 87 -20.85 -11.11 8.07
N VAL A 88 -20.37 -12.25 7.57
CA VAL A 88 -21.20 -13.34 7.04
C VAL A 88 -20.87 -14.63 7.81
N ASN A 89 -21.93 -15.39 8.11
CA ASN A 89 -21.97 -16.55 9.00
C ASN A 89 -21.17 -17.76 8.47
N ASN A 90 -20.62 -18.53 9.42
CA ASN A 90 -19.92 -19.80 9.22
C ASN A 90 -20.90 -20.94 8.86
N ASP A 91 -20.68 -21.61 7.73
CA ASP A 91 -20.98 -23.04 7.60
C ASP A 91 -19.95 -23.73 6.68
N MET A 92 -19.69 -25.01 6.98
CA MET A 92 -18.41 -25.70 6.77
C MET A 92 -18.04 -26.03 5.32
N LEU A 93 -16.95 -25.41 4.87
CA LEU A 93 -15.85 -25.96 4.07
C LEU A 93 -14.61 -25.19 4.55
N GLU A 94 -13.53 -25.84 4.99
CA GLU A 94 -12.35 -25.14 5.53
C GLU A 94 -11.76 -24.18 4.47
N GLY A 95 -12.15 -22.91 4.57
CA GLY A 95 -11.71 -21.86 3.67
C GLY A 95 -10.30 -21.43 4.03
N GLN A 96 -9.32 -21.84 3.22
CA GLN A 96 -7.98 -21.28 3.30
C GLN A 96 -8.03 -19.84 2.76
N ALA A 97 -8.13 -18.87 3.67
CA ALA A 97 -7.79 -17.50 3.31
C ALA A 97 -6.28 -17.45 3.05
N PHE A 98 -5.86 -17.20 1.82
CA PHE A 98 -4.47 -16.91 1.44
C PHE A 98 -4.05 -15.59 2.09
N GLY A 99 -3.80 -15.61 3.40
CA GLY A 99 -3.71 -14.41 4.24
C GLY A 99 -3.67 -14.69 5.74
N SER A 100 -4.33 -15.77 6.17
CA SER A 100 -4.09 -16.38 7.49
C SER A 100 -2.88 -17.32 7.47
N PHE A 101 -2.37 -17.65 6.28
CA PHE A 101 -1.17 -18.49 6.05
C PHE A 101 0.17 -17.83 6.42
N GLY A 102 0.13 -16.60 6.94
CA GLY A 102 1.27 -15.87 7.51
C GLY A 102 2.03 -14.95 6.55
N VAL A 103 1.85 -15.10 5.22
CA VAL A 103 2.45 -14.19 4.23
C VAL A 103 1.48 -13.05 3.93
N PRO A 104 1.88 -11.78 4.07
CA PRO A 104 1.00 -10.65 3.80
C PRO A 104 0.75 -10.50 2.30
N TYR A 105 -0.45 -10.02 1.95
CA TYR A 105 -0.89 -9.86 0.56
C TYR A 105 -1.97 -8.78 0.48
N THR A 106 -2.32 -8.38 -0.74
CA THR A 106 -3.48 -7.55 -1.00
C THR A 106 -4.16 -8.03 -2.27
N SER A 107 -5.46 -8.29 -2.19
CA SER A 107 -6.30 -8.58 -3.35
C SER A 107 -7.29 -7.44 -3.56
N ALA A 108 -7.28 -6.86 -4.74
CA ALA A 108 -8.21 -5.79 -5.14
C ALA A 108 -8.65 -6.01 -6.59
N ARG A 109 -9.87 -5.58 -6.92
CA ARG A 109 -10.26 -5.47 -8.32
C ARG A 109 -9.45 -4.35 -8.96
N VAL A 110 -8.90 -4.60 -10.14
CA VAL A 110 -8.34 -3.55 -11.00
C VAL A 110 -9.50 -2.69 -11.47
N SER A 111 -9.80 -1.66 -10.69
CA SER A 111 -10.97 -0.80 -10.82
C SER A 111 -10.68 0.53 -10.11
N HIS A 112 -11.46 1.55 -10.44
CA HIS A 112 -11.31 2.88 -9.86
C HIS A 112 -12.66 3.53 -9.62
N LYS A 113 -12.72 4.47 -8.67
CA LYS A 113 -13.87 5.37 -8.55
C LYS A 113 -13.90 6.27 -9.77
N HIS A 114 -15.01 6.28 -10.52
CA HIS A 114 -15.16 7.22 -11.62
C HIS A 114 -14.99 8.66 -11.13
N THR A 115 -14.30 9.49 -11.91
CA THR A 115 -14.09 10.92 -11.64
C THR A 115 -14.55 11.74 -12.83
N THR A 116 -15.12 12.91 -12.58
CA THR A 116 -15.47 13.88 -13.63
C THR A 116 -14.44 15.00 -13.75
N LYS A 117 -13.37 14.98 -12.93
CA LYS A 117 -12.33 16.01 -12.94
C LYS A 117 -11.34 15.89 -14.09
N VAL A 118 -11.23 14.69 -14.65
CA VAL A 118 -10.33 14.38 -15.75
C VAL A 118 -11.08 13.45 -16.70
N ALA A 119 -10.94 13.65 -18.01
CA ALA A 119 -11.54 12.76 -19.00
C ALA A 119 -10.88 11.37 -18.96
N ALA A 120 -11.67 10.30 -19.17
CA ALA A 120 -11.17 8.92 -19.13
C ALA A 120 -10.05 8.61 -20.16
N THR A 121 -9.93 9.43 -21.20
CA THR A 121 -8.89 9.34 -22.24
C THR A 121 -7.58 10.03 -21.85
N ASN A 122 -7.55 10.79 -20.76
CA ASN A 122 -6.37 11.54 -20.33
C ASN A 122 -5.44 10.65 -19.48
N ALA A 123 -4.13 10.76 -19.69
CA ALA A 123 -3.14 9.95 -18.98
C ALA A 123 -3.14 10.16 -17.44
N GLY A 124 -3.59 11.32 -16.96
CA GLY A 124 -3.74 11.62 -15.53
C GLY A 124 -5.05 11.13 -14.92
N TYR A 125 -5.91 10.43 -15.68
CA TYR A 125 -7.22 10.00 -15.21
C TYR A 125 -7.11 9.12 -13.96
N LEU A 126 -6.24 8.10 -13.97
CA LEU A 126 -6.09 7.18 -12.83
C LEU A 126 -5.64 7.91 -11.56
N SER A 127 -4.66 8.82 -11.66
CA SER A 127 -4.21 9.65 -10.54
C SER A 127 -5.35 10.50 -9.96
N ALA A 128 -6.31 10.89 -10.80
CA ALA A 128 -7.50 11.63 -10.41
C ALA A 128 -8.66 10.74 -9.91
N THR A 129 -8.45 9.45 -9.67
CA THR A 129 -9.46 8.56 -9.07
C THR A 129 -9.10 8.17 -7.64
N PHE A 130 -10.08 7.97 -6.77
CA PHE A 130 -9.83 7.46 -5.42
C PHE A 130 -9.41 5.98 -5.49
N PRO A 131 -8.36 5.54 -4.76
CA PRO A 131 -7.67 6.23 -3.66
C PRO A 131 -6.52 7.17 -4.03
N TYR A 132 -6.03 7.18 -5.28
CA TYR A 132 -4.92 8.04 -5.72
C TYR A 132 -5.20 9.54 -5.52
N SER A 133 -6.44 9.97 -5.75
CA SER A 133 -6.85 11.36 -5.62
C SER A 133 -6.70 11.94 -4.21
N ALA A 134 -6.59 11.09 -3.18
CA ALA A 134 -6.31 11.52 -1.81
C ALA A 134 -4.83 11.88 -1.58
N ILE A 135 -3.96 11.67 -2.56
CA ILE A 135 -2.50 11.83 -2.46
C ILE A 135 -2.06 12.99 -3.35
N GLY A 136 -1.17 13.83 -2.86
CA GLY A 136 -0.82 15.07 -3.53
C GLY A 136 0.56 15.60 -3.20
N LYS A 137 0.94 16.62 -3.96
CA LYS A 137 2.17 17.38 -3.77
C LYS A 137 1.96 18.42 -2.67
N LEU A 138 2.89 18.52 -1.73
CA LEU A 138 2.93 19.55 -0.70
C LEU A 138 4.06 20.52 -1.04
N THR A 139 3.73 21.73 -1.47
CA THR A 139 4.72 22.77 -1.80
C THR A 139 4.78 23.83 -0.71
N PHE A 140 5.95 24.34 -0.42
CA PHE A 140 6.20 25.32 0.65
C PHE A 140 7.48 26.11 0.37
N ASN A 141 7.70 27.19 1.13
CA ASN A 141 8.87 28.03 1.03
C ASN A 141 9.86 27.71 2.15
N VAL A 142 11.10 27.45 1.75
CA VAL A 142 12.28 27.29 2.61
C VAL A 142 13.24 28.46 2.39
N PRO A 143 14.24 28.68 3.26
CA PRO A 143 15.35 29.56 2.93
C PRO A 143 15.98 29.11 1.60
N GLY A 144 16.04 30.02 0.62
CA GLY A 144 16.61 29.74 -0.71
C GLY A 144 15.61 29.34 -1.81
N GLY A 145 14.32 29.15 -1.52
CA GLY A 145 13.31 28.99 -2.56
C GLY A 145 12.11 28.12 -2.20
N ALA A 146 11.36 27.70 -3.23
CA ALA A 146 10.27 26.75 -3.06
C ALA A 146 10.82 25.32 -2.97
N ALA A 147 10.29 24.55 -2.02
CA ALA A 147 10.55 23.13 -1.85
C ALA A 147 9.27 22.32 -2.03
N THR A 148 9.42 21.01 -2.18
CA THR A 148 8.30 20.11 -2.31
C THR A 148 8.48 18.83 -1.50
N CYS A 149 7.36 18.38 -0.96
CA CYS A 149 7.13 17.08 -0.37
C CYS A 149 5.87 16.45 -1.01
N SER A 150 5.45 15.33 -0.44
CA SER A 150 4.20 14.66 -0.68
C SER A 150 3.37 14.61 0.61
N ALA A 151 2.06 14.41 0.48
CA ALA A 151 1.15 14.25 1.61
C ALA A 151 -0.10 13.47 1.17
N SER A 152 -0.90 13.04 2.14
CA SER A 152 -2.17 12.37 1.86
C SER A 152 -3.30 12.77 2.80
N VAL A 153 -4.51 12.87 2.27
CA VAL A 153 -5.75 13.15 3.02
C VAL A 153 -6.11 11.93 3.88
N ILE A 154 -6.15 12.12 5.20
CA ILE A 154 -6.45 11.05 6.17
C ILE A 154 -7.72 11.32 7.01
N ARG A 155 -8.27 12.54 6.94
CA ARG A 155 -9.59 12.90 7.48
C ARG A 155 -10.23 13.98 6.62
N ARG A 156 -11.49 14.33 6.91
CA ARG A 156 -12.30 15.23 6.09
C ARG A 156 -11.58 16.51 5.64
N GLY A 157 -10.83 17.15 6.54
CA GLY A 157 -10.02 18.33 6.29
C GLY A 157 -8.59 18.21 6.82
N VAL A 158 -8.01 17.01 6.89
CA VAL A 158 -6.67 16.79 7.47
C VAL A 158 -5.81 15.95 6.52
N ILE A 159 -4.57 16.39 6.32
CA ILE A 159 -3.53 15.62 5.64
C ILE A 159 -2.46 15.18 6.63
N VAL A 160 -1.73 14.12 6.29
CA VAL A 160 -0.49 13.70 6.96
C VAL A 160 0.69 13.86 6.01
N THR A 161 1.84 14.23 6.57
CA THR A 161 3.13 14.41 5.89
C THR A 161 4.28 14.17 6.87
N ALA A 162 5.53 14.39 6.46
CA ALA A 162 6.70 14.27 7.35
C ALA A 162 6.93 15.57 8.15
N ALA A 163 7.53 15.48 9.33
CA ALA A 163 7.84 16.66 10.15
C ALA A 163 8.94 17.52 9.51
N HIS A 164 9.90 16.90 8.81
CA HIS A 164 10.93 17.63 8.06
C HIS A 164 10.36 18.40 6.86
N CYS A 165 9.15 18.09 6.40
CA CYS A 165 8.47 18.91 5.40
C CYS A 165 7.91 20.20 5.98
N ILE A 166 7.87 20.34 7.30
CA ILE A 166 7.35 21.51 8.03
C ILE A 166 8.48 22.40 8.52
N GLN A 167 9.58 21.80 8.97
CA GLN A 167 10.75 22.50 9.49
C GLN A 167 11.95 21.59 9.68
N ASP A 168 13.13 22.19 9.82
CA ASP A 168 14.32 21.49 10.28
C ASP A 168 14.16 20.96 11.72
N VAL A 169 14.87 19.88 12.02
CA VAL A 169 14.91 19.31 13.37
C VAL A 169 15.64 20.27 14.32
N GLY A 170 15.10 20.50 15.52
CA GLY A 170 15.73 21.39 16.50
C GLY A 170 15.62 22.89 16.20
N SER A 171 14.87 23.29 15.18
CA SER A 171 14.68 24.70 14.81
C SER A 171 13.72 25.47 15.73
N GLY A 172 13.20 24.83 16.78
CA GLY A 172 12.24 25.41 17.70
C GLY A 172 10.96 25.83 16.97
N ASN A 173 10.65 27.12 17.03
CA ASN A 173 9.47 27.72 16.38
C ASN A 173 9.70 28.11 14.91
N ASN A 174 10.92 28.00 14.40
CA ASN A 174 11.21 28.36 13.01
C ASN A 174 10.67 27.29 12.08
N THR A 175 9.65 27.65 11.30
CA THR A 175 8.93 26.77 10.40
C THR A 175 9.01 27.29 8.98
N PHE A 176 8.88 26.40 8.00
CA PHE A 176 8.68 26.78 6.62
C PHE A 176 7.32 27.48 6.45
N THR A 177 7.10 28.12 5.31
CA THR A 177 5.92 28.96 5.10
C THR A 177 5.20 28.63 3.80
N ASN A 178 4.02 29.20 3.60
CA ASN A 178 3.26 29.10 2.34
C ASN A 178 2.93 27.67 1.89
N PHE A 179 2.62 26.79 2.83
CA PHE A 179 2.22 25.41 2.51
C PHE A 179 0.96 25.37 1.63
N ARG A 180 1.04 24.58 0.57
CA ARG A 180 -0.05 24.34 -0.39
C ARG A 180 -0.09 22.85 -0.73
N PHE A 181 -1.27 22.26 -0.63
CA PHE A 181 -1.49 20.85 -0.96
C PHE A 181 -2.26 20.74 -2.28
N THR A 182 -1.70 19.99 -3.24
CA THR A 182 -2.29 19.83 -4.58
C THR A 182 -2.53 18.34 -4.88
N PRO A 183 -3.72 17.81 -4.56
CA PRO A 183 -4.08 16.41 -4.79
C PRO A 183 -4.13 16.05 -6.27
N ALA A 184 -3.70 14.83 -6.59
CA ALA A 184 -3.68 14.25 -7.95
C ALA A 184 -3.00 15.13 -9.01
N THR A 185 -1.96 15.88 -8.63
CA THR A 185 -1.22 16.67 -9.62
C THR A 185 -0.67 15.72 -10.68
N TYR A 186 -0.86 16.07 -11.95
CA TYR A 186 -0.38 15.25 -13.06
C TYR A 186 0.21 16.14 -14.15
N ASN A 187 1.53 16.13 -14.29
CA ASN A 187 2.27 16.85 -15.32
C ASN A 187 1.92 18.36 -15.41
N GLY A 188 1.68 19.00 -14.27
CA GLY A 188 1.28 20.41 -14.16
C GLY A 188 -0.24 20.63 -14.10
N SER A 189 -1.05 19.62 -14.43
CA SER A 189 -2.50 19.64 -14.20
C SER A 189 -2.82 19.50 -12.71
N THR A 190 -3.83 20.25 -12.24
CA THR A 190 -4.29 20.27 -10.85
C THR A 190 -5.79 19.97 -10.80
N PRO A 191 -6.23 18.72 -11.07
CA PRO A 191 -7.64 18.39 -11.32
C PRO A 191 -8.58 18.67 -10.12
N TYR A 192 -8.01 18.73 -8.92
CA TYR A 192 -8.72 19.06 -7.68
C TYR A 192 -8.32 20.41 -7.10
N GLY A 193 -7.57 21.22 -7.85
CA GLY A 193 -7.03 22.51 -7.42
C GLY A 193 -5.94 22.42 -6.36
N THR A 194 -5.51 23.58 -5.88
CA THR A 194 -4.50 23.74 -4.85
C THR A 194 -5.14 24.30 -3.58
N TRP A 195 -4.85 23.66 -2.44
CA TRP A 195 -5.52 23.90 -1.18
C TRP A 195 -4.58 24.53 -0.16
N THR A 196 -5.07 25.55 0.55
CA THR A 196 -4.33 26.25 1.59
C THR A 196 -4.41 25.49 2.91
N THR A 197 -3.30 25.41 3.63
CA THR A 197 -3.26 24.89 5.00
C THR A 197 -3.64 25.98 6.00
N LEU A 198 -4.46 25.64 7.00
CA LEU A 198 -4.83 26.56 8.09
C LEU A 198 -3.90 26.47 9.30
N GLY A 199 -3.16 25.37 9.42
CA GLY A 199 -2.25 25.11 10.53
C GLY A 199 -1.76 23.66 10.50
N PHE A 200 -0.88 23.32 11.44
CA PHE A 200 -0.32 21.98 11.54
C PHE A 200 0.04 21.63 12.99
N VAL A 201 0.20 20.34 13.25
CA VAL A 201 0.73 19.80 14.49
C VAL A 201 1.90 18.89 14.14
N ARG A 202 3.02 19.10 14.83
CA ARG A 202 4.26 18.34 14.72
C ARG A 202 4.73 17.90 16.12
N PRO A 203 5.55 16.86 16.24
CA PRO A 203 6.14 16.45 17.51
C PRO A 203 6.97 17.55 18.16
N ALA A 204 6.77 17.77 19.46
CA ALA A 204 7.60 18.70 20.24
C ALA A 204 9.05 18.22 20.30
N SER A 205 9.28 16.90 20.30
CA SER A 205 10.62 16.32 20.24
C SER A 205 11.35 16.67 18.94
N TRP A 206 10.64 16.69 17.81
CA TRP A 206 11.17 17.16 16.53
C TRP A 206 11.56 18.64 16.62
N ALA A 207 10.64 19.47 17.10
CA ALA A 207 10.85 20.92 17.21
C ALA A 207 12.05 21.28 18.10
N ASN A 208 12.20 20.57 19.21
CA ASN A 208 13.25 20.82 20.20
C ASN A 208 14.56 20.06 19.92
N GLY A 209 14.61 19.23 18.87
CA GLY A 209 15.80 18.45 18.52
C GLY A 209 16.11 17.32 19.49
N THR A 210 15.13 16.87 20.26
CA THR A 210 15.24 15.81 21.29
C THR A 210 14.61 14.48 20.85
N ASP A 211 14.24 14.36 19.58
CA ASP A 211 13.65 13.16 19.01
C ASP A 211 14.67 12.01 18.89
N VAL A 212 14.22 10.79 19.23
CA VAL A 212 15.10 9.61 19.22
C VAL A 212 15.58 9.33 17.80
N GLY A 213 16.86 9.01 17.69
CA GLY A 213 17.52 8.64 16.45
C GLY A 213 18.76 9.48 16.18
N SER A 214 19.29 9.37 14.96
CA SER A 214 20.50 10.06 14.53
C SER A 214 20.38 10.47 13.07
N GLY A 215 20.87 11.67 12.73
CA GLY A 215 20.71 12.24 11.39
C GLY A 215 19.24 12.32 10.96
N SER A 216 18.94 11.82 9.77
CA SER A 216 17.58 11.72 9.20
C SER A 216 16.74 10.60 9.81
N VAL A 217 17.36 9.66 10.53
CA VAL A 217 16.64 8.59 11.22
C VAL A 217 16.01 9.16 12.49
N ARG A 218 14.69 9.34 12.49
CA ARG A 218 13.95 9.94 13.61
C ARG A 218 12.64 9.19 13.87
N ASP A 219 12.35 8.93 15.15
CA ASP A 219 11.22 8.10 15.60
C ASP A 219 9.87 8.79 15.37
N ASN A 220 9.85 10.13 15.26
CA ASN A 220 8.65 10.91 15.04
C ASN A 220 8.82 11.96 13.91
N ASP A 221 9.31 11.54 12.75
CA ASP A 221 9.28 12.36 11.53
C ASP A 221 7.91 12.29 10.82
N LEU A 222 6.89 12.79 11.49
CA LEU A 222 5.51 12.86 11.00
C LEU A 222 4.84 14.14 11.48
N ALA A 223 3.92 14.68 10.67
CA ALA A 223 3.11 15.84 11.02
C ALA A 223 1.72 15.73 10.38
N VAL A 224 0.74 16.38 11.00
CA VAL A 224 -0.61 16.51 10.44
C VAL A 224 -0.91 17.98 10.16
N MET A 225 -1.57 18.25 9.03
CA MET A 225 -1.95 19.62 8.66
C MET A 225 -3.45 19.73 8.43
N LEU A 226 -4.01 20.84 8.90
CA LEU A 226 -5.40 21.19 8.69
C LEU A 226 -5.52 21.89 7.33
N ILE A 227 -6.41 21.40 6.47
CA ILE A 227 -6.68 21.96 5.14
C ILE A 227 -7.93 22.82 5.18
N GLY A 228 -7.83 24.05 4.70
CA GLY A 228 -8.96 24.96 4.59
C GLY A 228 -9.99 24.48 3.57
N LYS A 229 -11.22 24.97 3.68
CA LYS A 229 -12.24 24.71 2.66
C LYS A 229 -11.91 25.45 1.37
N ASN A 230 -12.37 24.92 0.24
CA ASN A 230 -12.28 25.65 -1.03
C ASN A 230 -13.25 26.85 -1.07
N THR A 231 -13.22 27.61 -2.15
CA THR A 231 -14.11 28.77 -2.37
C THR A 231 -15.60 28.40 -2.42
N SER A 232 -15.92 27.14 -2.71
CA SER A 232 -17.28 26.58 -2.64
C SER A 232 -17.65 26.03 -1.26
N ASN A 233 -16.87 26.32 -0.21
CA ASN A 233 -17.08 25.88 1.17
C ASN A 233 -17.11 24.35 1.34
N GLN A 234 -16.40 23.62 0.47
CA GLN A 234 -16.28 22.15 0.52
C GLN A 234 -15.00 21.73 1.25
N PHE A 235 -15.06 20.58 1.91
CA PHE A 235 -13.88 19.94 2.48
C PHE A 235 -13.12 19.15 1.41
N ILE A 236 -11.81 19.03 1.59
CA ILE A 236 -10.96 18.34 0.62
C ILE A 236 -11.37 16.88 0.40
N LYS A 237 -11.68 16.11 1.47
CA LYS A 237 -12.15 14.71 1.36
C LYS A 237 -13.36 14.58 0.44
N ASP A 238 -14.30 15.53 0.56
CA ASP A 238 -15.55 15.50 -0.20
C ASP A 238 -15.31 15.75 -1.70
N VAL A 239 -14.24 16.47 -2.02
CA VAL A 239 -13.86 16.83 -3.39
C VAL A 239 -12.98 15.75 -4.02
N VAL A 240 -11.98 15.23 -3.30
CA VAL A 240 -11.08 14.17 -3.80
C VAL A 240 -11.74 12.78 -3.81
N GLY A 241 -12.94 12.65 -3.26
CA GLY A 241 -13.75 11.43 -3.33
C GLY A 241 -13.57 10.45 -2.17
N GLY A 242 -12.73 10.78 -1.18
CA GLY A 242 -12.50 10.00 0.03
C GLY A 242 -11.25 10.44 0.81
N ALA A 243 -11.05 9.86 1.99
CA ALA A 243 -9.80 9.96 2.77
C ALA A 243 -9.23 8.56 2.94
N LEU A 244 -7.91 8.46 3.07
CA LEU A 244 -7.25 7.23 3.46
C LEU A 244 -7.49 6.95 4.94
N GLY A 245 -7.54 5.68 5.33
CA GLY A 245 -7.47 5.29 6.73
C GLY A 245 -6.04 5.44 7.26
N TYR A 246 -5.86 5.24 8.56
CA TYR A 246 -4.53 5.15 9.15
C TYR A 246 -4.50 4.12 10.27
N GLY A 247 -3.36 3.46 10.42
CA GLY A 247 -3.14 2.34 11.32
C GLY A 247 -1.84 2.51 12.09
N TRP A 248 -1.76 1.89 13.26
CA TRP A 248 -0.63 2.01 14.17
C TRP A 248 -0.23 0.66 14.75
N ASN A 249 0.95 0.62 15.38
CA ASN A 249 1.50 -0.57 16.04
C ASN A 249 1.53 -1.78 15.10
N ASN A 250 2.27 -1.67 14.00
CA ASN A 250 2.50 -2.78 13.07
C ASN A 250 1.22 -3.28 12.36
N TYR A 251 0.21 -2.42 12.17
CA TYR A 251 -1.02 -2.79 11.46
C TYR A 251 -0.72 -3.44 10.10
N SER A 252 -1.29 -4.62 9.87
CA SER A 252 -1.10 -5.48 8.68
C SER A 252 0.29 -6.12 8.52
N PHE A 253 1.22 -5.91 9.45
CA PHE A 253 2.45 -6.69 9.49
C PHE A 253 2.18 -8.04 10.14
N THR A 254 2.71 -9.09 9.52
CA THR A 254 2.69 -10.45 10.03
C THR A 254 4.11 -10.98 10.10
N SER A 255 4.43 -11.69 11.17
CA SER A 255 5.62 -12.55 11.20
C SER A 255 5.19 -13.95 10.82
N SER A 256 5.93 -14.58 9.92
CA SER A 256 5.67 -15.94 9.49
C SER A 256 6.95 -16.69 9.24
N SER A 257 6.91 -17.96 9.59
CA SER A 257 7.88 -18.95 9.19
C SER A 257 8.23 -18.94 7.70
N ARG A 258 7.23 -18.70 6.86
CA ARG A 258 7.36 -18.69 5.40
C ARG A 258 8.17 -17.51 4.88
N THR A 259 8.31 -16.47 5.70
CA THR A 259 9.15 -15.29 5.43
C THR A 259 10.41 -15.27 6.29
N GLY A 260 10.82 -16.42 6.85
CA GLY A 260 11.98 -16.51 7.73
C GLY A 260 11.79 -15.77 9.06
N ASN A 261 10.55 -15.70 9.56
CA ASN A 261 10.11 -14.94 10.74
C ASN A 261 10.34 -13.42 10.64
N LEU A 262 10.66 -12.90 9.46
CA LEU A 262 10.66 -11.47 9.22
C LEU A 262 9.24 -10.95 9.37
N THR A 263 9.09 -9.92 10.22
CA THR A 263 7.84 -9.17 10.33
C THR A 263 7.69 -8.30 9.09
N THR A 264 6.76 -8.67 8.22
CA THR A 264 6.60 -8.03 6.90
C THR A 264 5.14 -7.71 6.57
N ALA A 265 4.94 -6.74 5.68
CA ALA A 265 3.65 -6.36 5.11
C ALA A 265 3.79 -6.13 3.60
N ALA A 266 2.73 -6.37 2.83
CA ALA A 266 2.64 -5.91 1.44
C ALA A 266 2.24 -4.43 1.44
N VAL A 267 3.13 -3.55 0.99
CA VAL A 267 2.96 -2.10 1.08
C VAL A 267 3.06 -1.46 -0.30
N SER A 268 2.13 -0.54 -0.57
CA SER A 268 2.22 0.42 -1.67
C SER A 268 2.67 1.77 -1.12
N THR A 269 3.78 2.29 -1.63
CA THR A 269 4.31 3.60 -1.27
C THR A 269 4.07 4.57 -2.41
N LEU A 270 3.54 5.76 -2.12
CA LEU A 270 3.22 6.77 -3.15
C LEU A 270 3.83 8.13 -2.83
N GLY A 271 4.24 8.87 -3.87
CA GLY A 271 4.78 10.22 -3.72
C GLY A 271 5.16 10.89 -5.05
N TYR A 272 5.80 12.05 -4.96
CA TYR A 272 6.26 12.85 -6.10
C TYR A 272 7.80 13.03 -6.05
N PRO A 273 8.59 11.96 -6.24
CA PRO A 273 10.05 12.02 -6.21
C PRO A 273 10.61 12.85 -7.37
N GLY A 274 11.59 13.71 -7.09
CA GLY A 274 12.18 14.63 -8.06
C GLY A 274 12.97 13.96 -9.18
N LEU A 275 13.54 12.77 -8.96
CA LEU A 275 14.34 12.07 -9.97
C LEU A 275 13.52 11.14 -10.88
N LEU A 276 12.21 11.00 -10.63
CA LEU A 276 11.27 10.31 -11.54
C LEU A 276 10.26 11.33 -12.07
N ASP A 277 10.21 11.50 -13.40
CA ASP A 277 9.34 12.48 -14.07
C ASP A 277 9.42 13.92 -13.50
N ALA A 278 10.59 14.31 -12.99
CA ALA A 278 10.83 15.60 -12.34
C ALA A 278 9.86 15.90 -11.16
N GLY A 279 9.32 14.88 -10.50
CA GLY A 279 8.29 15.02 -9.46
C GLY A 279 6.99 15.66 -9.97
N ARG A 280 6.72 15.55 -11.27
CA ARG A 280 5.51 16.10 -11.92
C ARG A 280 4.36 15.11 -11.95
N ILE A 281 4.65 13.81 -11.80
CA ILE A 281 3.69 12.71 -11.84
C ILE A 281 3.83 11.91 -10.54
N MET A 282 2.69 11.46 -10.01
CA MET A 282 2.66 10.58 -8.84
C MET A 282 3.27 9.23 -9.20
N GLN A 283 4.25 8.81 -8.41
CA GLN A 283 4.87 7.50 -8.52
C GLN A 283 4.35 6.58 -7.44
N ARG A 284 4.30 5.29 -7.75
CA ARG A 284 3.97 4.22 -6.82
C ARG A 284 5.05 3.15 -6.90
N THR A 285 5.56 2.75 -5.75
CA THR A 285 6.36 1.53 -5.59
C THR A 285 5.57 0.51 -4.76
N ASP A 286 5.75 -0.77 -5.07
CA ASP A 286 5.10 -1.87 -4.35
C ASP A 286 6.17 -2.87 -3.93
N GLY A 287 6.05 -3.37 -2.71
CA GLY A 287 6.98 -4.39 -2.25
C GLY A 287 6.66 -4.92 -0.85
N PRO A 288 7.38 -5.96 -0.42
CA PRO A 288 7.45 -6.27 0.99
C PRO A 288 8.10 -5.11 1.73
N ALA A 289 7.47 -4.69 2.82
CA ALA A 289 8.07 -3.79 3.79
C ALA A 289 8.41 -4.56 5.05
N TYR A 290 9.36 -4.05 5.82
CA TYR A 290 9.90 -4.70 7.00
C TYR A 290 10.01 -3.69 8.14
N LEU A 291 9.94 -4.18 9.37
CA LEU A 291 10.20 -3.36 10.54
C LEU A 291 11.70 -3.37 10.85
N THR A 292 12.23 -2.23 11.28
CA THR A 292 13.61 -2.11 11.76
C THR A 292 13.71 -1.06 12.86
N THR A 293 14.74 -1.18 13.70
CA THR A 293 15.07 -0.17 14.71
C THR A 293 16.49 0.32 14.47
N ILE A 294 16.65 1.61 14.17
CA ILE A 294 17.95 2.22 13.89
C ILE A 294 18.15 3.37 14.87
N ALA A 295 19.26 3.35 15.62
CA ALA A 295 19.56 4.35 16.66
C ALA A 295 18.41 4.56 17.67
N GLY A 296 17.70 3.48 18.03
CA GLY A 296 16.54 3.51 18.94
C GLY A 296 15.23 4.01 18.32
N SER A 297 15.24 4.38 17.05
CA SER A 297 14.07 4.82 16.29
C SER A 297 13.43 3.66 15.55
N GLY A 298 12.12 3.44 15.75
CA GLY A 298 11.36 2.42 15.04
C GLY A 298 10.97 2.92 13.64
N GLN A 299 11.33 2.15 12.62
CA GLN A 299 11.16 2.50 11.21
C GLN A 299 10.48 1.35 10.45
N ILE A 300 9.83 1.69 9.35
CA ILE A 300 9.50 0.73 8.30
C ILE A 300 10.50 0.94 7.17
N TYR A 301 11.00 -0.11 6.54
CA TYR A 301 11.84 0.01 5.35
C TYR A 301 11.37 -0.92 4.23
N SER A 302 11.62 -0.53 2.98
CA SER A 302 11.30 -1.30 1.78
C SER A 302 12.19 -0.86 0.62
N GLY A 303 12.33 -1.73 -0.37
CA GLY A 303 12.99 -1.40 -1.63
C GLY A 303 12.19 -0.35 -2.39
N SER A 304 12.86 0.72 -2.85
CA SER A 304 12.22 1.86 -3.51
C SER A 304 13.27 2.70 -4.23
N ASP A 305 12.92 3.23 -5.40
CA ASP A 305 13.69 4.25 -6.12
C ASP A 305 13.10 5.66 -5.95
N LEU A 306 12.13 5.84 -5.06
CA LEU A 306 11.61 7.17 -4.75
C LEU A 306 12.70 8.00 -4.05
N THR A 307 12.91 9.22 -4.55
CA THR A 307 13.93 10.17 -4.07
C THR A 307 13.28 11.40 -3.43
N GLY A 308 14.09 12.40 -3.05
CA GLY A 308 13.60 13.67 -2.48
C GLY A 308 12.41 14.25 -3.25
N GLY A 309 11.41 14.74 -2.51
CA GLY A 309 10.07 15.07 -3.01
C GLY A 309 9.00 14.01 -2.66
N SER A 310 9.40 12.75 -2.49
CA SER A 310 8.52 11.69 -1.98
C SER A 310 8.27 11.80 -0.47
N SER A 311 9.11 12.53 0.26
CA SER A 311 8.98 12.84 1.70
C SER A 311 7.54 13.17 2.10
N GLY A 312 7.04 12.56 3.17
CA GLY A 312 5.67 12.71 3.63
C GLY A 312 4.62 11.92 2.83
N GLY A 313 5.02 11.26 1.74
CA GLY A 313 4.17 10.37 0.96
C GLY A 313 3.73 9.14 1.77
N PRO A 314 2.51 8.64 1.57
CA PRO A 314 1.96 7.58 2.41
C PRO A 314 2.55 6.20 2.06
N TRP A 315 2.78 5.40 3.11
CA TRP A 315 3.01 3.96 3.03
C TRP A 315 1.70 3.26 3.37
N ILE A 316 1.11 2.56 2.40
CA ILE A 316 -0.28 2.10 2.46
C ILE A 316 -0.35 0.58 2.40
N VAL A 317 -1.06 -0.02 3.36
CA VAL A 317 -1.47 -1.43 3.30
C VAL A 317 -2.89 -1.56 2.76
N ASN A 318 -3.18 -2.70 2.12
CA ASN A 318 -4.47 -3.01 1.52
C ASN A 318 -4.92 -1.95 0.48
N PHE A 319 -3.97 -1.46 -0.33
CA PHE A 319 -4.23 -0.41 -1.32
C PHE A 319 -5.16 -0.91 -2.43
N GLY A 320 -6.17 -0.10 -2.76
CA GLY A 320 -7.09 -0.39 -3.87
C GLY A 320 -8.48 0.20 -3.67
N TYR A 321 -9.25 0.25 -4.75
CA TYR A 321 -10.59 0.85 -4.74
C TYR A 321 -11.71 -0.12 -4.34
N GLN A 322 -11.79 -1.27 -5.01
CA GLN A 322 -12.92 -2.19 -4.84
C GLN A 322 -12.45 -3.59 -4.41
N ASP A 323 -13.14 -4.14 -3.41
CA ASP A 323 -12.97 -5.52 -3.00
C ASP A 323 -13.39 -6.52 -4.08
N PRO A 324 -12.63 -7.61 -4.28
CA PRO A 324 -13.16 -8.76 -4.99
C PRO A 324 -14.32 -9.35 -4.19
N ALA A 325 -15.34 -9.84 -4.91
CA ALA A 325 -16.35 -10.71 -4.31
C ALA A 325 -15.66 -12.03 -3.97
N ARG A 326 -15.68 -12.40 -2.69
CA ARG A 326 -15.10 -13.66 -2.22
C ARG A 326 -16.20 -14.70 -2.09
N SER A 327 -15.92 -15.92 -2.50
CA SER A 327 -16.85 -17.06 -2.48
C SER A 327 -16.11 -18.32 -2.05
N GLY A 328 -16.84 -19.38 -1.71
CA GLY A 328 -16.24 -20.67 -1.34
C GLY A 328 -15.37 -20.62 -0.08
N GLY A 329 -15.76 -19.81 0.92
CA GLY A 329 -15.03 -19.67 2.19
C GLY A 329 -13.81 -18.75 2.15
N ALA A 330 -13.48 -18.13 1.01
CA ALA A 330 -12.36 -17.19 0.94
C ALA A 330 -12.60 -15.94 1.81
N ALA A 331 -11.60 -15.55 2.62
CA ALA A 331 -11.64 -14.35 3.46
C ALA A 331 -10.48 -13.39 3.14
N ALA A 332 -10.59 -12.14 3.61
CA ALA A 332 -9.58 -11.10 3.39
C ALA A 332 -8.33 -11.22 4.30
N GLY A 333 -8.31 -12.18 5.23
CA GLY A 333 -7.29 -12.27 6.27
C GLY A 333 -7.57 -11.31 7.45
N THR A 334 -6.55 -11.08 8.28
CA THR A 334 -6.59 -10.16 9.42
C THR A 334 -6.15 -8.75 9.00
N SER A 335 -6.51 -7.72 9.78
CA SER A 335 -6.10 -6.32 9.52
C SER A 335 -6.40 -5.85 8.08
N ALA A 336 -7.58 -6.19 7.57
CA ALA A 336 -7.96 -6.06 6.17
C ALA A 336 -8.64 -4.72 5.79
N LEU A 337 -8.58 -3.68 6.64
CA LEU A 337 -9.14 -2.38 6.25
C LEU A 337 -8.34 -1.82 5.06
N ARG A 338 -9.06 -1.35 4.04
CA ARG A 338 -8.46 -0.81 2.82
C ARG A 338 -7.80 0.54 3.04
N ASN A 339 -6.77 0.80 2.24
CA ASN A 339 -6.16 2.12 2.09
C ASN A 339 -5.70 2.71 3.43
N VAL A 340 -5.02 1.90 4.25
CA VAL A 340 -4.57 2.30 5.59
C VAL A 340 -3.12 2.76 5.54
N VAL A 341 -2.89 4.04 5.86
CA VAL A 341 -1.56 4.62 6.00
C VAL A 341 -0.94 4.15 7.32
N ILE A 342 0.25 3.55 7.25
CA ILE A 342 0.98 2.98 8.42
C ILE A 342 2.26 3.76 8.75
N GLY A 343 2.61 4.72 7.90
CA GLY A 343 3.76 5.59 8.04
C GLY A 343 3.86 6.54 6.86
N VAL A 344 4.81 7.47 6.94
CA VAL A 344 5.12 8.42 5.86
C VAL A 344 6.59 8.34 5.50
N THR A 345 6.91 8.49 4.22
CA THR A 345 8.30 8.51 3.74
C THR A 345 9.09 9.59 4.50
N SER A 346 10.16 9.18 5.17
CA SER A 346 10.94 10.04 6.06
C SER A 346 12.34 10.28 5.49
N TRP A 347 13.03 9.22 5.11
CA TRP A 347 14.40 9.31 4.58
C TRP A 347 14.73 8.12 3.69
N GLY A 348 15.85 8.21 2.98
CA GLY A 348 16.35 7.18 2.07
C GLY A 348 17.66 7.64 1.46
N SER A 349 18.29 6.81 0.63
CA SER A 349 19.54 7.22 -0.01
C SER A 349 19.32 8.43 -0.92
N SER A 350 20.18 9.44 -0.79
CA SER A 350 20.25 10.56 -1.73
C SER A 350 20.85 10.16 -3.08
N ASN A 351 21.57 9.03 -3.13
CA ASN A 351 22.13 8.47 -4.36
C ASN A 351 21.21 7.36 -4.90
N PRO A 352 20.53 7.59 -6.04
CA PRO A 352 19.55 6.65 -6.60
C PRO A 352 20.17 5.33 -7.10
N ASN A 353 21.50 5.20 -7.11
CA ASN A 353 22.26 4.04 -7.58
C ASN A 353 22.98 3.28 -6.46
N THR A 354 22.87 3.73 -5.21
CA THR A 354 23.25 2.97 -4.00
C THR A 354 22.00 2.30 -3.42
N PRO A 355 22.06 1.40 -2.41
CA PRO A 355 20.94 0.51 -2.09
C PRO A 355 19.59 1.23 -2.17
N LYS A 356 18.74 0.74 -3.07
CA LYS A 356 17.47 1.38 -3.44
C LYS A 356 16.44 1.07 -2.36
N ASP A 357 16.55 1.73 -1.22
CA ASP A 357 15.63 1.63 -0.12
C ASP A 357 15.15 3.01 0.37
N ASN A 358 13.96 2.99 0.94
CA ASN A 358 13.41 4.12 1.67
C ASN A 358 12.91 3.65 3.03
N TYR A 359 12.81 4.61 3.93
CA TYR A 359 12.40 4.41 5.30
C TYR A 359 11.23 5.34 5.62
N ALA A 360 10.25 4.79 6.33
CA ALA A 360 9.09 5.51 6.81
C ALA A 360 9.18 5.77 8.31
N SER A 361 8.77 6.97 8.72
CA SER A 361 8.42 7.20 10.12
C SER A 361 7.13 6.43 10.41
N GLN A 362 7.25 5.43 11.29
CA GLN A 362 6.17 4.51 11.60
C GLN A 362 5.12 5.16 12.50
N PHE A 363 3.84 4.90 12.24
CA PHE A 363 2.77 5.23 13.18
C PHE A 363 2.74 4.20 14.31
N ARG A 364 3.12 4.61 15.52
CA ARG A 364 3.26 3.69 16.65
C ARG A 364 3.19 4.38 17.99
N GLN A 365 2.90 3.61 19.03
CA GLN A 365 3.28 3.95 20.39
C GLN A 365 4.80 3.84 20.55
N ASN A 366 5.37 4.80 21.26
CA ASN A 366 6.79 4.82 21.62
C ASN A 366 6.97 5.52 22.96
N SER A 367 8.20 5.69 23.43
CA SER A 367 8.43 6.24 24.77
C SER A 367 8.01 7.71 24.91
N ARG A 368 7.86 8.46 23.80
CA ARG A 368 7.35 9.85 23.79
C ARG A 368 5.83 9.91 23.66
N TYR A 369 5.24 8.91 23.00
CA TYR A 369 3.82 8.77 22.78
C TYR A 369 3.34 7.40 23.29
N PRO A 370 3.34 7.16 24.61
CA PRO A 370 3.08 5.84 25.18
C PRO A 370 1.59 5.47 25.21
N ASN A 371 0.69 6.45 25.05
CA ASN A 371 -0.74 6.22 25.27
C ASN A 371 -1.34 5.27 24.22
N ALA A 372 -2.06 4.27 24.72
CA ALA A 372 -2.79 3.29 23.91
C ALA A 372 -4.08 3.83 23.29
N SER A 373 -4.52 5.02 23.69
CA SER A 373 -5.71 5.67 23.13
C SER A 373 -5.67 7.19 23.30
N TYR A 374 -6.12 7.87 22.26
CA TYR A 374 -6.49 9.27 22.21
C TYR A 374 -7.95 9.37 21.71
N GLY A 375 -8.86 8.66 22.38
CA GLY A 375 -10.27 8.60 22.02
C GLY A 375 -10.49 7.99 20.63
N THR A 376 -11.18 8.73 19.75
CA THR A 376 -11.44 8.30 18.36
C THR A 376 -10.28 8.62 17.41
N TYR A 377 -9.12 9.02 17.92
CA TYR A 377 -7.95 9.33 17.08
C TYR A 377 -6.91 8.21 17.03
N GLY A 378 -7.12 7.12 17.77
CA GLY A 378 -6.19 5.97 17.79
C GLY A 378 -5.12 6.12 18.87
N ALA A 379 -3.95 5.51 18.69
CA ALA A 379 -2.88 5.47 19.68
C ALA A 379 -1.59 6.14 19.19
N GLY A 380 -0.62 6.29 20.10
CA GLY A 380 0.74 6.66 19.75
C GLY A 380 0.90 8.04 19.11
N ASN A 381 1.95 8.19 18.31
CA ASN A 381 2.33 9.46 17.72
C ASN A 381 1.20 10.06 16.85
N ILE A 382 0.68 9.30 15.89
CA ILE A 382 -0.39 9.77 14.98
C ILE A 382 -1.67 10.14 15.74
N GLY A 383 -2.06 9.34 16.75
CA GLY A 383 -3.24 9.62 17.58
C GLY A 383 -3.09 10.91 18.39
N SER A 384 -1.91 11.13 18.98
CA SER A 384 -1.61 12.34 19.75
C SER A 384 -1.67 13.62 18.90
N LEU A 385 -1.05 13.60 17.71
CA LEU A 385 -1.03 14.77 16.82
C LEU A 385 -2.44 15.10 16.31
N LEU A 386 -3.22 14.08 15.92
CA LEU A 386 -4.61 14.25 15.49
C LEU A 386 -5.50 14.77 16.62
N GLN A 387 -5.39 14.21 17.83
CA GLN A 387 -6.15 14.66 18.98
C GLN A 387 -5.89 16.14 19.27
N THR A 388 -4.62 16.56 19.24
CA THR A 388 -4.21 17.96 19.42
C THR A 388 -4.78 18.87 18.33
N LEU A 389 -4.65 18.47 17.06
CA LEU A 389 -5.15 19.26 15.93
C LEU A 389 -6.68 19.41 15.98
N CYS A 390 -7.38 18.34 16.33
CA CYS A 390 -8.83 18.26 16.25
C CYS A 390 -9.55 18.92 17.44
N THR A 391 -8.91 19.07 18.59
CA THR A 391 -9.44 19.83 19.74
C THR A 391 -9.05 21.30 19.73
N ALA A 392 -8.11 21.71 18.88
CA ALA A 392 -7.81 23.11 18.67
C ALA A 392 -9.04 23.87 18.15
N LYS A 393 -9.14 25.15 18.52
CA LYS A 393 -10.20 26.07 18.08
C LYS A 393 -9.59 27.12 17.17
N PRO A 394 -10.20 27.45 16.02
CA PRO A 394 -9.80 28.62 15.25
C PRO A 394 -10.01 29.89 16.09
N SER A 395 -9.18 30.91 15.83
CA SER A 395 -9.28 32.19 16.53
C SER A 395 -10.71 32.76 16.45
N GLY A 396 -11.25 33.20 17.59
CA GLY A 396 -12.61 33.73 17.70
C GLY A 396 -13.74 32.69 17.67
N SER A 397 -13.46 31.38 17.55
CA SER A 397 -14.49 30.34 17.58
C SER A 397 -14.60 29.66 18.94
N THR A 398 -15.83 29.38 19.39
CA THR A 398 -16.10 28.53 20.56
C THR A 398 -16.00 27.04 20.23
N LYS A 399 -16.07 26.68 18.94
CA LYS A 399 -16.08 25.29 18.44
C LYS A 399 -14.69 24.81 18.05
N THR A 400 -14.39 23.54 18.33
CA THR A 400 -13.15 22.88 17.88
C THR A 400 -13.19 22.55 16.39
N TYR A 401 -12.04 22.27 15.78
CA TYR A 401 -12.00 21.80 14.38
C TYR A 401 -12.78 20.49 14.17
N ALA A 402 -12.82 19.61 15.18
CA ALA A 402 -13.70 18.44 15.15
C ALA A 402 -15.19 18.83 15.10
N GLN A 403 -15.63 19.77 15.96
CA GLN A 403 -17.01 20.26 15.98
C GLN A 403 -17.38 21.05 14.71
N LEU A 404 -16.39 21.61 14.02
CA LEU A 404 -16.54 22.26 12.72
C LEU A 404 -16.51 21.27 11.54
N GLY A 405 -16.30 19.97 11.79
CA GLY A 405 -16.35 18.91 10.79
C GLY A 405 -15.04 18.60 10.07
N TYR A 406 -13.92 19.22 10.45
CA TYR A 406 -12.63 18.94 9.78
C TYR A 406 -12.08 17.54 10.10
N CYS A 407 -12.43 16.99 11.26
CA CYS A 407 -11.86 15.74 11.76
C CYS A 407 -12.82 14.54 11.69
N SER A 408 -13.96 14.67 11.03
CA SER A 408 -14.92 13.58 10.86
C SER A 408 -14.41 12.49 9.93
#